data_AF-A0A1H8TBG5-F1
#
_entry.id   AF-A0A1H8TBG5-F1
#
_cell.length_a   1.000
_cell.length_b   1.000
_cell.length_c   1.000
_cell.angle_alpha   90.00
_cell.angle_beta   90.00
_cell.angle_gamma   90.00
#
_symmetry.space_group_name_H-M   'P 1'
#
loop_
_entity.id
_entity.type
_entity.pdbx_description
1 polymer ?
#
loop_
_entity_poly.entity_id
_entity_poly.type
_entity_poly.pdbx_seq_one_letter_code
_entity_poly.pdbx_strand_id
1 'polypeptide(L)'
;MDCRVVVEAAVPVYDVETADEAVRIAISKTGEMLNPDLNYVEIDMGHRQTESGEELPPAFIAADEALVALELEMTVFNVEREEHASRIARKEIGERLENIPLKVLSVDVLPDEETESESETETETDSGETSVEADGGDESES
;
A
#
# COMPACT_ATOMS: atom_id res chain seq x y z
N MET A 1 -19.41 -6.40 2.38
CA MET A 1 -18.45 -6.02 1.34
C MET A 1 -17.49 -5.01 1.90
N ASP A 2 -16.22 -5.23 1.58
CA ASP A 2 -15.13 -4.34 1.91
C ASP A 2 -14.74 -3.58 0.65
N CYS A 3 -14.35 -2.32 0.81
CA CYS A 3 -13.95 -1.48 -0.31
C CYS A 3 -12.57 -0.91 -0.05
N ARG A 4 -11.69 -1.05 -1.04
CA ARG A 4 -10.47 -0.26 -1.13
C ARG A 4 -10.79 1.09 -1.74
N VAL A 5 -10.31 2.16 -1.13
CA VAL A 5 -10.49 3.53 -1.61
C VAL A 5 -9.13 4.17 -1.78
N VAL A 6 -8.87 4.72 -2.97
CA VAL A 6 -7.65 5.50 -3.25
C VAL A 6 -7.99 6.98 -3.24
N VAL A 7 -7.26 7.75 -2.42
CA VAL A 7 -7.42 9.19 -2.28
C VAL A 7 -6.12 9.89 -2.66
N GLU A 8 -6.16 10.78 -3.65
CA GLU A 8 -5.05 11.68 -3.97
C GLU A 8 -5.01 12.82 -2.95
N ALA A 9 -3.82 13.07 -2.40
CA ALA A 9 -3.50 14.19 -1.53
C ALA A 9 -2.46 15.11 -2.17
N ALA A 10 -2.72 16.42 -2.17
CA ALA A 10 -1.79 17.43 -2.66
C ALA A 10 -1.00 18.05 -1.50
N VAL A 11 0.16 17.48 -1.19
CA VAL A 11 0.94 17.80 0.03
C VAL A 11 1.98 18.88 -0.26
N PRO A 12 1.90 20.07 0.38
CA PRO A 12 2.93 21.09 0.25
C PRO A 12 4.14 20.76 1.12
N VAL A 13 5.32 20.92 0.53
CA VAL A 13 6.62 20.76 1.18
C VAL A 13 7.44 22.03 0.93
N TYR A 14 8.08 22.54 1.98
CA TYR A 14 8.89 23.76 1.92
C TYR A 14 10.37 23.39 2.03
N ASP A 15 11.23 24.25 1.49
CA ASP A 15 12.69 24.15 1.63
C ASP A 15 13.25 22.87 0.99
N VAL A 16 13.02 22.71 -0.32
CA VAL A 16 13.44 21.52 -1.08
C VAL A 16 14.05 21.88 -2.43
N GLU A 17 15.12 21.18 -2.78
CA GLU A 17 15.86 21.41 -4.03
C GLU A 17 15.45 20.41 -5.12
N THR A 18 15.05 19.20 -4.74
CA THR A 18 14.81 18.08 -5.68
C THR A 18 13.47 17.39 -5.46
N ALA A 19 12.91 16.83 -6.55
CA ALA A 19 11.62 16.14 -6.51
C ALA A 19 11.65 14.93 -5.56
N ASP A 20 12.73 14.15 -5.61
CA ASP A 20 12.89 12.97 -4.75
C ASP A 20 12.98 13.34 -3.26
N GLU A 21 13.63 14.46 -2.94
CA GLU A 21 13.65 14.99 -1.58
C GLU A 21 12.26 15.42 -1.12
N ALA A 22 11.54 16.18 -1.97
CA ALA A 22 10.17 16.59 -1.69
C ALA A 22 9.26 15.39 -1.43
N VAL A 23 9.36 14.32 -2.23
CA VAL A 23 8.59 13.08 -2.05
C VAL A 23 8.90 12.43 -0.70
N ARG A 24 10.17 12.23 -0.35
CA ARG A 24 10.55 11.62 0.94
C ARG A 24 10.02 12.40 2.13
N ILE A 25 10.11 13.72 2.08
CA ILE A 25 9.60 14.59 3.14
C ILE A 25 8.07 14.52 3.18
N ALA A 26 7.39 14.55 2.03
CA ALA A 26 5.93 14.46 1.95
C ALA A 26 5.41 13.15 2.54
N ILE A 27 6.03 12.01 2.22
CA ILE A 27 5.65 10.70 2.76
C ILE A 27 5.83 10.69 4.28
N SER A 28 6.99 11.17 4.75
CA SER A 28 7.29 11.21 6.19
C SER A 28 6.27 12.08 6.94
N LYS A 29 6.05 13.32 6.47
CA LYS A 29 5.10 14.27 7.04
C LYS A 29 3.67 13.73 7.04
N THR A 30 3.26 13.10 5.95
CA THR A 30 1.92 12.52 5.81
C THR A 30 1.75 11.33 6.75
N GLY A 31 2.74 10.45 6.85
CA GLY A 31 2.75 9.35 7.81
C GLY A 31 2.67 9.83 9.26
N GLU A 32 3.40 10.88 9.62
CA GLU A 32 3.33 11.51 10.95
C GLU A 32 1.93 12.09 11.25
N MET A 33 1.29 12.72 10.25
CA MET A 33 -0.06 13.27 10.41
C MET A 33 -1.12 12.18 10.57
N LEU A 34 -0.97 11.06 9.86
CA LEU A 34 -1.91 9.94 9.92
C LEU A 34 -1.81 9.17 11.26
N ASN A 35 -0.62 9.11 11.88
CA ASN A 35 -0.36 8.56 13.23
C ASN A 35 -0.81 7.06 13.38
N PRO A 36 -0.45 6.32 14.45
CA PRO A 36 -0.55 4.84 14.49
C PRO A 36 -1.98 4.29 14.57
N ASP A 37 -3.02 5.13 14.51
CA ASP A 37 -4.43 4.70 14.45
C ASP A 37 -4.83 4.22 13.04
N LEU A 38 -4.08 4.63 12.01
CA LEU A 38 -4.34 4.32 10.60
C LEU A 38 -3.23 3.43 10.02
N ASN A 39 -2.89 2.32 10.70
CA ASN A 39 -2.02 1.25 10.16
C ASN A 39 -2.57 0.57 8.88
N TYR A 40 -3.67 1.07 8.33
CA TYR A 40 -4.37 0.55 7.15
C TYR A 40 -4.36 1.54 5.99
N VAL A 41 -3.51 2.59 6.06
CA VAL A 41 -3.30 3.51 4.94
C VAL A 41 -1.93 3.26 4.33
N GLU A 42 -1.92 2.76 3.10
CA GLU A 42 -0.71 2.68 2.28
C GLU A 42 -0.51 4.02 1.57
N ILE A 43 0.74 4.51 1.58
CA ILE A 43 1.12 5.81 1.02
C ILE A 43 2.04 5.58 -0.16
N ASP A 44 1.57 5.92 -1.35
CA ASP A 44 2.30 5.80 -2.60
C ASP A 44 2.50 7.14 -3.29
N MET A 45 3.42 7.16 -4.26
CA MET A 45 3.63 8.31 -5.12
C MET A 45 2.48 8.41 -6.12
N GLY A 46 1.89 9.61 -6.26
CA GLY A 46 0.85 9.83 -7.25
C GLY A 46 1.40 9.70 -8.66
N HIS A 47 0.77 8.87 -9.48
CA HIS A 47 1.16 8.67 -10.87
C HIS A 47 0.31 9.56 -11.78
N ARG A 48 0.95 10.38 -12.60
CA ARG A 48 0.28 11.14 -13.66
C ARG A 48 0.97 10.96 -15.00
N GLN A 49 0.17 11.05 -16.05
CA GLN A 49 0.65 11.06 -17.41
C GLN A 49 0.15 12.32 -18.11
N THR A 50 0.96 12.82 -19.04
CA THR A 50 0.53 13.84 -20.00
C THR A 50 -0.47 13.25 -20.99
N GLU A 51 -1.17 14.11 -21.74
CA GLU A 51 -2.05 13.68 -22.84
C GLU A 51 -1.31 12.88 -23.92
N SER A 52 0.02 13.04 -24.00
CA SER A 52 0.92 12.31 -24.89
C SER A 52 1.43 10.98 -24.31
N GLY A 53 1.11 10.66 -23.06
CA GLY A 53 1.52 9.44 -22.36
C GLY A 53 2.87 9.50 -21.64
N GLU A 54 3.50 10.67 -21.56
CA GLU A 54 4.73 10.86 -20.77
C GLU A 54 4.41 10.92 -19.28
N GLU A 55 5.13 10.14 -18.45
CA GLU A 55 4.99 10.18 -17.01
C GLU A 55 5.46 11.52 -16.44
N LEU A 56 4.62 12.13 -15.61
CA LEU A 56 4.95 13.34 -14.89
C LEU A 56 5.59 12.98 -13.55
N PRO A 57 6.59 13.76 -13.10
CA PRO A 57 7.13 13.58 -11.77
C PRO A 57 6.02 13.80 -10.72
N PRO A 58 6.04 13.02 -9.62
CA PRO A 58 5.03 13.12 -8.56
C PRO A 58 5.12 14.44 -7.78
N ALA A 59 6.21 15.18 -7.92
CA ALA A 59 6.43 16.48 -7.27
C ALA A 59 6.70 17.58 -8.30
N PHE A 60 6.07 18.73 -8.09
CA PHE A 60 6.33 19.95 -8.84
C PHE A 60 7.00 20.97 -7.92
N ILE A 61 8.16 21.52 -8.33
CA ILE A 61 8.95 22.47 -7.54
C ILE A 61 8.90 23.86 -8.17
N ALA A 62 8.65 24.87 -7.33
CA ALA A 62 8.74 26.27 -7.69
C ALA A 62 9.20 27.09 -6.48
N ALA A 63 10.19 27.96 -6.68
CA ALA A 63 10.73 28.85 -5.64
C ALA A 63 11.10 28.12 -4.33
N ASP A 64 11.81 27.00 -4.45
CA ASP A 64 12.25 26.13 -3.34
C ASP A 64 11.10 25.54 -2.50
N GLU A 65 9.86 25.61 -3.02
CA GLU A 65 8.68 24.93 -2.50
C GLU A 65 8.21 23.86 -3.47
N ALA A 66 7.64 22.77 -2.96
CA ALA A 66 7.11 21.68 -3.75
C ALA A 66 5.65 21.36 -3.42
N LEU A 67 4.90 20.99 -4.46
CA LEU A 67 3.60 20.34 -4.33
C LEU A 67 3.74 18.89 -4.77
N VAL A 68 3.52 17.96 -3.83
CA VAL A 68 3.68 16.52 -4.05
C VAL A 68 2.31 15.86 -4.13
N ALA A 69 2.10 15.04 -5.17
CA ALA A 69 0.95 14.17 -5.29
C ALA A 69 1.24 12.84 -4.57
N LEU A 70 0.43 12.52 -3.56
CA LEU A 70 0.47 11.21 -2.90
C LEU A 70 -0.85 10.49 -3.11
N GLU A 71 -0.79 9.18 -3.28
CA GLU A 71 -1.95 8.29 -3.29
C GLU A 71 -2.05 7.61 -1.93
N LEU A 72 -3.21 7.72 -1.30
CA LEU A 72 -3.52 7.16 0.02
C LEU A 72 -4.55 6.06 -0.18
N GLU A 73 -4.10 4.81 -0.07
CA GLU A 73 -4.94 3.62 -0.20
C GLU A 73 -5.46 3.23 1.18
N MET A 74 -6.79 3.21 1.36
CA MET A 74 -7.45 2.86 2.61
C MET A 74 -8.51 1.79 2.38
N THR A 75 -8.47 0.72 3.17
CA THR A 75 -9.52 -0.31 3.19
C THR A 75 -10.61 0.06 4.18
N VAL A 76 -11.86 0.15 3.70
CA VAL A 76 -13.05 0.41 4.49
C VAL A 76 -13.87 -0.87 4.59
N PHE A 77 -13.98 -1.40 5.80
CA PHE A 77 -14.68 -2.66 6.06
C PHE A 77 -16.19 -2.48 6.24
N ASN A 78 -16.96 -3.52 5.92
CA ASN A 78 -18.40 -3.65 6.23
C ASN A 78 -19.28 -2.48 5.74
N VAL A 79 -19.14 -2.08 4.47
CA VAL A 79 -19.94 -1.01 3.88
C VAL A 79 -21.13 -1.54 3.06
N GLU A 80 -22.22 -0.76 2.99
CA GLU A 80 -23.39 -1.12 2.17
C GLU A 80 -23.22 -0.74 0.68
N ARG A 81 -22.50 0.35 0.40
CA ARG A 81 -22.38 0.99 -0.93
C ARG A 81 -21.01 1.68 -1.08
N GLU A 82 -20.45 1.68 -2.28
CA GLU A 82 -19.18 2.37 -2.64
C GLU A 82 -19.21 3.88 -2.31
N GLU A 83 -20.34 4.54 -2.53
CA GLU A 83 -20.55 5.95 -2.17
C GLU A 83 -20.36 6.21 -0.67
N HIS A 84 -20.67 5.22 0.17
CA HIS A 84 -20.46 5.31 1.61
C HIS A 84 -18.98 5.15 1.94
N ALA A 85 -18.30 4.17 1.31
CA ALA A 85 -16.87 3.95 1.48
C ALA A 85 -16.03 5.19 1.13
N SER A 86 -16.30 5.82 -0.02
CA SER A 86 -15.59 7.04 -0.42
C SER A 86 -15.77 8.20 0.56
N ARG A 87 -16.96 8.34 1.15
CA ARG A 87 -17.23 9.37 2.17
C ARG A 87 -16.49 9.08 3.48
N ILE A 88 -16.44 7.82 3.90
CA ILE A 88 -15.72 7.39 5.09
C ILE A 88 -14.23 7.67 4.90
N ALA A 89 -13.61 7.15 3.83
CA ALA A 89 -12.19 7.32 3.56
C ALA A 89 -11.79 8.80 3.50
N ARG A 90 -12.55 9.61 2.75
CA ARG A 90 -12.29 11.06 2.66
C ARG A 90 -12.44 11.76 4.01
N LYS A 91 -13.39 11.35 4.84
CA LYS A 91 -13.61 11.93 6.17
C LYS A 91 -12.47 11.57 7.12
N GLU A 92 -12.14 10.29 7.23
CA GLU A 92 -11.12 9.79 8.16
C GLU A 92 -9.72 10.34 7.80
N ILE A 93 -9.35 10.30 6.51
CA ILE A 93 -8.09 10.89 6.04
C ILE A 93 -8.09 12.42 6.21
N GLY A 94 -9.21 13.07 5.86
CA GLY A 94 -9.34 14.52 5.92
C GLY A 94 -9.35 15.11 7.33
N GLU A 95 -9.81 14.36 8.33
CA GLU A 95 -9.74 14.77 9.75
C GLU A 95 -8.29 14.83 10.26
N ARG A 96 -7.37 14.08 9.64
CA ARG A 96 -5.94 14.05 10.02
C ARG A 96 -5.07 14.96 9.15
N LEU A 97 -5.38 15.04 7.86
CA LEU A 97 -4.68 15.87 6.88
C LEU A 97 -5.33 17.26 6.75
N GLU A 98 -5.32 18.02 7.85
CA GLU A 98 -5.88 19.37 7.87
C GLU A 98 -5.16 20.28 6.86
N ASN A 99 -5.94 21.06 6.10
CA ASN A 99 -5.46 21.98 5.05
C ASN A 99 -4.76 21.31 3.86
N ILE A 100 -4.90 19.99 3.68
CA ILE A 100 -4.42 19.28 2.49
C ILE A 100 -5.62 18.99 1.57
N PRO A 101 -5.59 19.43 0.30
CA PRO A 101 -6.64 19.07 -0.66
C PRO A 101 -6.65 17.57 -0.93
N LEU A 102 -7.85 16.97 -0.86
CA LEU A 102 -8.07 15.54 -1.09
C LEU A 102 -9.05 15.30 -2.24
N LYS A 103 -8.78 14.29 -3.07
CA LYS A 103 -9.65 13.86 -4.16
C LYS A 103 -9.71 12.33 -4.21
N VAL A 104 -10.91 11.76 -4.26
CA VAL A 104 -11.07 10.29 -4.45
C VAL A 104 -10.77 9.95 -5.91
N LEU A 105 -9.89 8.97 -6.13
CA LEU A 105 -9.50 8.47 -7.45
C LEU A 105 -10.28 7.21 -7.85
N SER A 106 -10.31 6.21 -6.98
CA SER A 106 -11.04 4.95 -7.21
C SER A 106 -11.68 4.42 -5.93
N VAL A 107 -12.70 3.58 -6.13
CA VAL A 107 -13.30 2.74 -5.09
C VAL A 107 -13.45 1.35 -5.71
N ASP A 108 -12.75 0.38 -5.15
CA ASP A 108 -12.70 -0.99 -5.65
C ASP A 108 -13.26 -1.94 -4.59
N VAL A 109 -14.26 -2.74 -4.95
CA VAL A 109 -14.82 -3.75 -4.03
C VAL A 109 -13.83 -4.91 -3.90
N LEU A 110 -13.42 -5.21 -2.67
CA LEU A 110 -12.58 -6.36 -2.37
C LEU A 110 -13.46 -7.62 -2.27
N PRO A 111 -13.00 -8.77 -2.78
CA PRO A 111 -13.70 -10.04 -2.58
C PRO A 111 -13.77 -10.32 -1.06
N ASP A 112 -14.94 -10.72 -0.56
CA ASP A 112 -15.09 -11.11 0.84
C ASP A 112 -14.16 -12.33 1.08
N GLU A 113 -13.12 -12.17 1.91
CA GLU A 113 -12.33 -13.31 2.38
C GLU A 113 -13.20 -14.11 3.37
N GLU A 114 -14.06 -14.98 2.85
CA GLU A 114 -14.66 -16.03 3.65
C GLU A 114 -13.53 -16.92 4.16
N THR A 115 -13.24 -16.84 5.47
CA THR A 115 -12.34 -17.75 6.19
C THR A 115 -12.46 -19.19 5.70
N GLU A 116 -11.46 -19.67 4.96
CA GLU A 116 -11.25 -21.10 4.74
C GLU A 116 -10.77 -21.72 6.06
N SER A 117 -11.70 -21.99 6.96
CA SER A 117 -11.48 -22.87 8.11
C SER A 117 -11.84 -24.29 7.70
N GLU A 118 -10.93 -24.99 7.01
CA GLU A 118 -11.03 -26.44 6.79
C GLU A 118 -9.73 -27.18 7.20
N SER A 119 -9.69 -27.51 8.49
CA SER A 119 -9.34 -28.83 9.05
C SER A 119 -8.12 -29.57 8.48
N GLU A 120 -6.92 -29.31 9.03
CA GLU A 120 -5.83 -30.30 8.97
C GLU A 120 -6.02 -31.32 10.11
N THR A 121 -6.46 -32.51 9.69
CA THR A 121 -6.68 -33.70 10.51
C THR A 121 -5.35 -34.22 11.06
N GLU A 122 -5.32 -34.52 12.36
CA GLU A 122 -4.23 -35.24 13.01
C GLU A 122 -3.99 -36.59 12.30
N THR A 123 -2.79 -36.78 11.76
CA THR A 123 -2.28 -38.13 11.49
C THR A 123 -0.96 -38.33 12.20
N GLU A 124 -1.07 -38.95 13.37
CA GLU A 124 0.00 -39.73 13.99
C GLU A 124 0.50 -40.77 12.97
N THR A 125 1.81 -40.80 12.71
CA THR A 125 2.44 -41.99 12.12
C THR A 125 3.66 -42.35 12.95
N ASP A 126 3.40 -43.35 13.78
CA ASP A 126 4.31 -44.16 14.57
C ASP A 126 5.26 -44.97 13.67
N SER A 127 6.53 -44.97 14.07
CA SER A 127 7.57 -46.01 14.00
C SER A 127 7.80 -46.84 12.72
N GLY A 128 9.07 -46.84 12.26
CA GLY A 128 9.60 -47.78 11.28
C GLY A 128 11.11 -47.67 11.06
N GLU A 129 11.90 -48.13 12.03
CA GLU A 129 13.35 -48.35 11.93
C GLU A 129 13.66 -49.52 10.96
N THR A 130 14.56 -49.33 9.98
CA THR A 130 15.74 -50.21 9.78
C THR A 130 16.56 -49.83 8.53
N SER A 131 17.85 -49.69 8.78
CA SER A 131 19.05 -49.70 7.93
C SER A 131 19.11 -50.75 6.82
N VAL A 132 19.81 -50.44 5.70
CA VAL A 132 21.04 -51.15 5.23
C VAL A 132 21.89 -50.23 4.32
N GLU A 133 23.21 -50.24 4.52
CA GLU A 133 24.26 -49.60 3.71
C GLU A 133 24.76 -50.47 2.53
N ALA A 134 25.71 -49.93 1.74
CA ALA A 134 26.57 -50.53 0.69
C ALA A 134 26.12 -50.21 -0.77
N ASP A 135 26.96 -49.87 -1.75
CA ASP A 135 28.43 -49.72 -1.89
C ASP A 135 28.75 -49.18 -3.30
N GLY A 136 29.88 -48.46 -3.46
CA GLY A 136 30.69 -48.27 -4.70
C GLY A 136 30.08 -47.41 -5.81
N GLY A 137 30.72 -46.40 -6.40
CA GLY A 137 32.13 -46.12 -6.63
C GLY A 137 32.29 -45.72 -8.11
N ASP A 138 32.96 -44.61 -8.41
CA ASP A 138 34.01 -44.52 -9.44
C ASP A 138 34.42 -43.06 -9.66
N GLU A 139 35.73 -42.88 -9.68
CA GLU A 139 36.47 -41.64 -9.80
C GLU A 139 37.02 -41.58 -11.22
N SER A 140 36.88 -40.48 -11.95
CA SER A 140 37.92 -40.09 -12.92
C SER A 140 37.67 -38.69 -13.49
N GLU A 141 38.63 -37.83 -13.18
CA GLU A 141 38.88 -36.53 -13.77
C GLU A 141 39.44 -36.67 -15.19
N SER A 142 39.01 -35.81 -16.12
CA SER A 142 39.79 -35.27 -17.25
C SER A 142 39.05 -34.11 -17.90
#